data_AF-A0A2Z6PC01-F1
#
_entry.id   AF-A0A2Z6PC01-F1
#
_cell.length_a   1.000
_cell.length_b   1.000
_cell.length_c   1.000
_cell.angle_alpha   90.00
_cell.angle_beta   90.00
_cell.angle_gamma   90.00
#
_symmetry.space_group_name_H-M   'P 1'
#
loop_
_entity.id
_entity.type
_entity.pdbx_description
1 polymer ?
#
loop_
_entity_poly.entity_id
_entity_poly.type
_entity_poly.pdbx_seq_one_letter_code
_entity_poly.pdbx_strand_id
1 'polypeptide(L)'
;MKTGDDCIAINNGSSFINISDVFCGPGHGISVGSLGKDKKYATVEHVHVKNCTFNGTSNGARIKTFDGGSGYVRNITYEDIILVGVKHPVIIDQFYDPKYIDNVGQAVEVSDVTYLNIRGTSLDKNAIELNCDTIVDVPCLSQNSSVIRY
;
A
#
# COMPACT_ATOMS: atom_id res chain seq x y z
N MET A 1 -15.73 0.78 -10.27
CA MET A 1 -14.82 0.41 -11.38
C MET A 1 -14.60 -1.10 -11.34
N LYS A 2 -14.88 -1.85 -12.42
CA LYS A 2 -14.59 -3.29 -12.52
C LYS A 2 -13.34 -3.47 -13.38
N THR A 3 -12.17 -3.56 -12.77
CA THR A 3 -10.90 -3.81 -13.47
C THR A 3 -10.38 -5.17 -13.05
N GLY A 4 -9.74 -5.89 -13.97
CA GLY A 4 -8.98 -7.09 -13.60
C GLY A 4 -7.69 -6.77 -12.81
N ASP A 5 -7.39 -5.48 -12.61
CA ASP A 5 -6.16 -4.96 -12.01
C ASP A 5 -6.46 -3.79 -11.04
N ASP A 6 -5.47 -2.96 -10.72
CA ASP A 6 -5.58 -1.80 -9.82
C ASP A 6 -6.73 -0.86 -10.23
N CYS A 7 -7.51 -0.44 -9.23
CA CYS A 7 -8.51 0.61 -9.38
C CYS A 7 -7.81 1.94 -9.63
N ILE A 8 -6.75 2.22 -8.84
CA ILE A 8 -5.84 3.35 -9.01
C ILE A 8 -4.42 2.85 -8.67
N ALA A 9 -3.46 3.16 -9.54
CA ALA A 9 -2.05 2.91 -9.32
C ALA A 9 -1.28 4.24 -9.29
N ILE A 10 -0.58 4.51 -8.18
CA ILE A 10 0.20 5.72 -7.96
C ILE A 10 1.67 5.38 -8.22
N ASN A 11 2.21 5.88 -9.33
CA ASN A 11 3.54 5.51 -9.81
C ASN A 11 4.62 6.53 -9.40
N ASN A 12 5.87 6.18 -9.70
CA ASN A 12 7.05 6.98 -9.38
C ASN A 12 6.93 8.46 -9.78
N GLY A 13 7.40 9.36 -8.92
CA GLY A 13 7.43 10.81 -9.11
C GLY A 13 6.12 11.50 -8.76
N SER A 14 5.16 10.77 -8.19
CA SER A 14 3.85 11.31 -7.81
C SER A 14 3.90 12.01 -6.46
N SER A 15 3.25 13.16 -6.36
CA SER A 15 3.09 13.87 -5.08
C SER A 15 1.77 14.63 -5.00
N PHE A 16 1.32 14.93 -3.77
CA PHE A 16 0.12 15.73 -3.49
C PHE A 16 -1.15 15.19 -4.16
N ILE A 17 -1.43 13.90 -3.94
CA ILE A 17 -2.59 13.22 -4.53
C ILE A 17 -3.69 13.10 -3.48
N ASN A 18 -4.90 13.52 -3.83
CA ASN A 18 -6.10 13.26 -3.06
C ASN A 18 -7.06 12.37 -3.86
N ILE A 19 -7.47 11.26 -3.26
CA ILE A 19 -8.42 10.30 -3.83
C ILE A 19 -9.58 10.19 -2.85
N SER A 20 -10.76 10.64 -3.26
CA SER A 20 -11.95 10.56 -2.42
C SER A 20 -13.16 9.95 -3.11
N ASP A 21 -14.05 9.37 -2.31
CA ASP A 21 -15.39 8.94 -2.74
C ASP A 21 -15.37 7.87 -3.86
N VAL A 22 -14.33 7.03 -3.86
CA VAL A 22 -14.14 6.00 -4.89
C VAL A 22 -14.73 4.66 -4.44
N PHE A 23 -15.49 4.02 -5.33
CA PHE A 23 -15.89 2.62 -5.21
C PHE A 23 -15.05 1.72 -6.14
N CYS A 24 -14.18 0.92 -5.55
CA CYS A 24 -13.29 -0.03 -6.23
C CYS A 24 -13.81 -1.46 -6.04
N GLY A 25 -14.00 -2.21 -7.14
CA GLY A 25 -14.40 -3.59 -7.01
C GLY A 25 -15.14 -4.21 -8.19
N PRO A 26 -14.84 -5.48 -8.55
CA PRO A 26 -13.64 -6.25 -8.18
C PRO A 26 -12.37 -5.70 -8.88
N GLY A 27 -11.19 -6.13 -8.43
CA GLY A 27 -9.86 -5.70 -8.93
C GLY A 27 -8.76 -5.75 -7.86
N HIS A 28 -7.66 -5.03 -8.04
CA HIS A 28 -6.51 -5.06 -7.11
C HIS A 28 -6.50 -3.99 -6.00
N GLY A 29 -7.50 -3.10 -5.96
CA GLY A 29 -7.57 -2.03 -4.97
C GLY A 29 -6.83 -0.76 -5.39
N ILE A 30 -6.40 0.05 -4.42
CA ILE A 30 -5.64 1.28 -4.65
C ILE A 30 -4.22 1.01 -4.19
N SER A 31 -3.27 1.18 -5.10
CA SER A 31 -1.89 0.79 -4.91
C SER A 31 -0.95 1.96 -5.07
N VAL A 32 -0.07 2.17 -4.10
CA VAL A 32 1.18 2.91 -4.29
C VAL A 32 2.22 1.95 -4.86
N GLY A 33 2.71 2.26 -6.06
CA GLY A 33 3.68 1.47 -6.80
C GLY A 33 3.10 0.57 -7.91
N SER A 34 3.94 -0.30 -8.50
CA SER A 34 5.22 -0.74 -7.96
C SER A 34 6.37 0.25 -8.16
N LEU A 35 7.22 0.38 -7.14
CA LEU A 35 8.32 1.37 -7.08
C LEU A 35 9.67 0.68 -6.89
N GLY A 36 10.74 1.27 -7.40
CA GLY A 36 12.11 0.78 -7.19
C GLY A 36 12.56 -0.33 -8.15
N LYS A 37 11.79 -0.61 -9.21
CA LYS A 37 12.11 -1.65 -10.20
C LYS A 37 13.53 -1.47 -10.76
N ASP A 38 14.25 -2.57 -10.95
CA ASP A 38 15.62 -2.59 -11.47
C ASP A 38 16.60 -1.76 -10.61
N LYS A 39 16.41 -1.76 -9.28
CA LYS A 39 17.20 -1.00 -8.29
C LYS A 39 17.17 0.53 -8.50
N LYS A 40 16.11 1.03 -9.14
CA LYS A 40 15.99 2.46 -9.45
C LYS A 40 15.54 3.26 -8.23
N TYR A 41 15.91 4.53 -8.24
CA TYR A 41 15.36 5.51 -7.32
C TYR A 41 13.89 5.80 -7.64
N ALA A 42 13.03 5.76 -6.64
CA ALA A 42 11.61 6.05 -6.79
C ALA A 42 11.06 6.84 -5.61
N THR A 43 10.09 7.72 -5.89
CA THR A 43 9.46 8.60 -4.91
C THR A 43 7.95 8.62 -5.06
N VAL A 44 7.25 8.57 -3.92
CA VAL A 44 5.85 8.94 -3.80
C VAL A 44 5.67 9.65 -2.45
N GLU A 45 4.96 10.78 -2.43
CA GLU A 45 4.69 11.47 -1.16
C GLU A 45 3.38 12.23 -1.12
N HIS A 46 2.86 12.49 0.08
CA HIS A 46 1.65 13.29 0.30
C HIS A 46 0.44 12.73 -0.46
N VAL A 47 0.09 11.48 -0.16
CA VAL A 47 -1.10 10.83 -0.73
C VAL A 47 -2.16 10.69 0.35
N HIS A 48 -3.39 11.11 0.04
CA HIS A 48 -4.54 10.94 0.92
C HIS A 48 -5.64 10.18 0.17
N VAL A 49 -6.02 9.02 0.69
CA VAL A 49 -7.13 8.21 0.20
C VAL A 49 -8.22 8.25 1.26
N LYS A 50 -9.39 8.82 0.94
CA LYS A 50 -10.45 9.09 1.92
C LYS A 50 -11.83 8.67 1.46
N ASN A 51 -12.65 8.12 2.36
CA ASN A 51 -14.04 7.78 2.08
C ASN A 51 -14.22 6.85 0.87
N CYS A 52 -13.34 5.85 0.76
CA CYS A 52 -13.35 4.89 -0.34
C CYS A 52 -13.90 3.54 0.11
N THR A 53 -14.59 2.85 -0.80
CA THR A 53 -15.10 1.49 -0.60
C THR A 53 -14.40 0.50 -1.52
N PHE A 54 -13.89 -0.58 -0.93
CA PHE A 54 -13.31 -1.72 -1.64
C PHE A 54 -14.25 -2.91 -1.51
N ASN A 55 -14.72 -3.44 -2.63
CA ASN A 55 -15.67 -4.55 -2.64
C ASN A 55 -15.18 -5.69 -3.53
N GLY A 56 -14.89 -6.84 -2.93
CA GLY A 56 -14.41 -8.03 -3.64
C GLY A 56 -13.07 -7.80 -4.34
N THR A 57 -12.23 -6.90 -3.84
CA THR A 57 -10.88 -6.66 -4.37
C THR A 57 -9.87 -7.62 -3.73
N SER A 58 -8.77 -7.88 -4.43
CA SER A 58 -7.67 -8.65 -3.85
C SER A 58 -6.92 -7.86 -2.78
N ASN A 59 -6.84 -6.52 -2.90
CA ASN A 59 -6.25 -5.67 -1.85
C ASN A 59 -7.12 -4.44 -1.58
N GLY A 60 -6.98 -3.88 -0.39
CA GLY A 60 -7.55 -2.58 -0.02
C GLY A 60 -6.51 -1.46 -0.22
N ALA A 61 -5.88 -1.07 0.89
CA ALA A 61 -4.76 -0.14 0.92
C ALA A 61 -3.45 -0.88 0.70
N ARG A 62 -2.78 -0.65 -0.44
CA ARG A 62 -1.56 -1.38 -0.82
C ARG A 62 -0.39 -0.43 -1.09
N ILE A 63 0.79 -0.78 -0.57
CA ILE A 63 2.08 -0.23 -0.99
C ILE A 63 2.94 -1.40 -1.48
N LYS A 64 3.49 -1.31 -2.70
CA LYS A 64 4.33 -2.34 -3.30
C LYS A 64 5.65 -1.75 -3.81
N THR A 65 6.78 -2.24 -3.32
CA THR A 65 8.11 -1.85 -3.79
C THR A 65 8.93 -3.08 -4.16
N PHE A 66 9.85 -2.93 -5.11
CA PHE A 66 10.80 -3.97 -5.47
C PHE A 66 11.96 -4.02 -4.47
N ASP A 67 12.53 -5.21 -4.32
CA ASP A 67 13.78 -5.48 -3.61
C ASP A 67 14.96 -4.70 -4.22
N GLY A 68 15.84 -4.17 -3.37
CA GLY A 68 17.04 -3.44 -3.82
C GLY A 68 16.77 -2.06 -4.44
N GLY A 69 15.53 -1.57 -4.44
CA GLY A 69 15.17 -0.21 -4.84
C GLY A 69 15.74 0.86 -3.91
N SER A 70 15.59 2.14 -4.26
CA SER A 70 15.97 3.25 -3.38
C SER A 70 14.99 4.43 -3.48
N GLY A 71 15.07 5.37 -2.55
CA GLY A 71 14.16 6.51 -2.47
C GLY A 71 13.14 6.36 -1.36
N TYR A 72 11.92 6.88 -1.53
CA TYR A 72 10.95 6.95 -0.44
C TYR A 72 9.48 6.86 -0.88
N VAL A 73 8.68 6.31 0.02
CA VAL A 73 7.22 6.45 0.08
C VAL A 73 6.90 7.03 1.46
N ARG A 74 6.40 8.27 1.51
CA ARG A 74 6.16 8.93 2.80
C ARG A 74 4.89 9.74 2.84
N ASN A 75 4.37 9.94 4.04
CA ASN A 75 3.18 10.76 4.29
C ASN A 75 1.98 10.27 3.45
N ILE A 76 1.59 9.02 3.71
CA ILE A 76 0.49 8.35 3.03
C ILE A 76 -0.63 8.13 4.05
N THR A 77 -1.83 8.62 3.78
CA THR A 77 -2.99 8.44 4.67
C THR A 77 -4.10 7.69 3.95
N TYR A 78 -4.56 6.60 4.55
CA TYR A 78 -5.80 5.93 4.20
C TYR A 78 -6.82 6.17 5.32
N GLU A 79 -7.91 6.87 5.02
CA GLU A 79 -8.89 7.34 6.00
C GLU A 79 -10.31 6.96 5.59
N ASP A 80 -11.16 6.58 6.56
CA ASP A 80 -12.59 6.30 6.34
C ASP A 80 -12.83 5.27 5.24
N ILE A 81 -12.13 4.13 5.33
CA ILE A 81 -12.17 3.07 4.32
C ILE A 81 -13.17 1.99 4.70
N ILE A 82 -14.02 1.60 3.75
CA ILE A 82 -14.95 0.47 3.89
C ILE A 82 -14.46 -0.71 3.06
N LEU A 83 -14.34 -1.87 3.69
CA LEU A 83 -13.90 -3.13 3.07
C LEU A 83 -15.04 -4.14 3.04
N VAL A 84 -15.32 -4.73 1.89
CA VAL A 84 -16.37 -5.76 1.74
C VAL A 84 -15.77 -6.96 1.03
N GLY A 85 -15.45 -8.01 1.79
CA GLY A 85 -14.86 -9.24 1.24
C GLY A 85 -13.56 -8.97 0.50
N VAL A 86 -12.66 -8.19 1.10
CA VAL A 86 -11.34 -7.89 0.52
C VAL A 86 -10.33 -8.95 0.96
N LYS A 87 -9.50 -9.46 0.05
CA LYS A 87 -8.56 -10.54 0.41
C LYS A 87 -7.42 -10.07 1.32
N HIS A 88 -6.71 -9.00 0.94
CA HIS A 88 -5.63 -8.37 1.71
C HIS A 88 -5.97 -6.90 2.01
N PRO A 89 -6.74 -6.62 3.07
CA PRO A 89 -7.21 -5.26 3.37
C PRO A 89 -6.13 -4.19 3.46
N VAL A 90 -5.05 -4.46 4.18
CA VAL A 90 -3.89 -3.57 4.32
C VAL A 90 -2.63 -4.37 4.04
N ILE A 91 -1.85 -3.93 3.07
CA ILE A 91 -0.60 -4.61 2.70
C ILE A 91 0.52 -3.62 2.36
N ILE A 92 1.68 -3.83 2.97
CA ILE A 92 2.95 -3.26 2.52
C ILE A 92 3.84 -4.43 2.12
N ASP A 93 4.24 -4.48 0.86
CA ASP A 93 5.10 -5.52 0.30
C ASP A 93 6.33 -4.87 -0.33
N GLN A 94 7.47 -4.92 0.38
CA GLN A 94 8.74 -4.41 -0.13
C GLN A 94 9.53 -5.43 -0.97
N PHE A 95 8.97 -6.62 -1.20
CA PHE A 95 9.59 -7.72 -1.95
C PHE A 95 8.75 -8.07 -3.20
N TYR A 96 8.12 -7.08 -3.80
CA TYR A 96 7.19 -7.29 -4.92
C TYR A 96 7.91 -7.87 -6.16
N ASP A 97 7.43 -9.01 -6.67
CA ASP A 97 8.02 -9.75 -7.81
C ASP A 97 9.54 -9.91 -7.64
N PRO A 98 9.99 -10.64 -6.60
CA PRO A 98 11.37 -10.66 -6.16
C PRO A 98 12.23 -11.32 -7.25
N LYS A 99 13.10 -10.51 -7.87
CA LYS A 99 14.01 -10.97 -8.94
C LYS A 99 15.46 -10.93 -8.50
N TYR A 100 15.77 -10.24 -7.40
CA TYR A 100 17.13 -10.08 -6.91
C TYR A 100 17.23 -10.76 -5.54
N ILE A 101 17.74 -11.99 -5.53
CA ILE A 101 17.99 -12.77 -4.29
C ILE A 101 19.11 -12.14 -3.43
N ASP A 102 19.78 -11.10 -3.93
CA ASP A 102 20.87 -10.45 -3.24
C ASP A 102 20.34 -9.41 -2.25
N ASN A 103 20.79 -9.53 -0.98
CA ASN A 103 20.69 -8.49 0.05
C ASN A 103 21.46 -7.24 -0.38
N VAL A 104 20.92 -6.49 -1.34
CA VAL A 104 21.39 -5.16 -1.67
C VAL A 104 21.02 -4.31 -0.45
N GLY A 105 22.01 -3.65 0.17
CA GLY A 105 21.84 -2.76 1.32
C GLY A 105 21.01 -1.50 1.04
N GLN A 106 19.95 -1.61 0.23
CA GLN A 106 19.10 -0.53 -0.24
C GLN A 106 17.67 -1.05 -0.37
N ALA A 107 16.71 -0.25 0.12
CA ALA A 107 15.30 -0.41 -0.16
C ALA A 107 14.67 0.97 -0.32
N VAL A 108 13.48 1.01 -0.94
CA VAL A 108 12.65 2.23 -0.93
C VAL A 108 12.15 2.41 0.52
N GLU A 109 12.53 3.49 1.18
CA GLU A 109 12.07 3.77 2.55
C GLU A 109 10.55 3.95 2.57
N VAL A 110 9.85 3.31 3.52
CA VAL A 110 8.42 3.51 3.73
C VAL A 110 8.20 4.06 5.13
N SER A 111 7.81 5.33 5.22
CA SER A 111 7.63 6.06 6.49
C SER A 111 6.34 6.88 6.52
N ASP A 112 5.87 7.24 7.71
CA ASP A 112 4.67 8.08 7.90
C ASP A 112 3.44 7.59 7.11
N VAL A 113 3.12 6.29 7.25
CA VAL A 113 1.90 5.70 6.70
C VAL A 113 0.85 5.60 7.80
N THR A 114 -0.32 6.19 7.56
CA THR A 114 -1.39 6.34 8.54
C THR A 114 -2.67 5.65 8.04
N TYR A 115 -3.26 4.80 8.89
CA TYR A 115 -4.51 4.08 8.62
C TYR A 115 -5.56 4.48 9.65
N LEU A 116 -6.57 5.24 9.23
CA LEU A 116 -7.59 5.81 10.09
C LEU A 116 -8.97 5.30 9.72
N ASN A 117 -9.70 4.75 10.70
CA ASN A 117 -11.09 4.32 10.52
C ASN A 117 -11.28 3.37 9.31
N ILE A 118 -10.45 2.33 9.24
CA ILE A 118 -10.59 1.26 8.25
C ILE A 118 -11.45 0.14 8.86
N ARG A 119 -12.57 -0.18 8.22
CA ARG A 119 -13.57 -1.13 8.76
C ARG A 119 -14.16 -2.01 7.68
N GLY A 120 -14.55 -3.23 8.05
CA GLY A 120 -15.23 -4.16 7.14
C GLY A 120 -14.74 -5.60 7.24
N THR A 121 -14.86 -6.36 6.16
CA THR A 121 -14.58 -7.80 6.16
C THR A 121 -13.40 -8.19 5.27
N SER A 122 -12.57 -9.10 5.81
CA SER A 122 -11.48 -9.77 5.09
C SER A 122 -11.91 -11.16 4.63
N LEU A 123 -11.43 -11.61 3.46
CA LEU A 123 -11.58 -13.01 3.04
C LEU A 123 -10.48 -13.91 3.63
N ASP A 124 -9.31 -13.35 3.93
CA ASP A 124 -8.21 -14.07 4.59
C ASP A 124 -8.15 -13.78 6.09
N LYS A 125 -7.49 -14.68 6.84
CA LYS A 125 -7.34 -14.56 8.31
C LYS A 125 -6.52 -13.33 8.74
N ASN A 126 -5.54 -12.94 7.93
CA ASN A 126 -4.68 -11.80 8.21
C ASN A 126 -5.21 -10.58 7.44
N ALA A 127 -5.79 -9.60 8.14
CA ALA A 127 -6.22 -8.35 7.47
C ALA A 127 -5.07 -7.37 7.21
N ILE A 128 -3.98 -7.48 7.96
CA ILE A 128 -2.79 -6.63 7.84
C ILE A 128 -1.59 -7.51 7.56
N GLU A 129 -0.85 -7.19 6.50
CA GLU A 129 0.42 -7.81 6.14
C GLU A 129 1.48 -6.73 5.90
N LEU A 130 2.51 -6.69 6.72
CA LEU A 130 3.60 -5.70 6.61
C LEU A 130 4.92 -6.45 6.37
N ASN A 131 5.23 -6.71 5.10
CA ASN A 131 6.45 -7.35 4.67
C ASN A 131 7.50 -6.28 4.36
N CYS A 132 8.07 -5.75 5.43
CA CYS A 132 9.04 -4.66 5.37
C CYS A 132 10.47 -5.19 5.32
N ASP A 133 11.30 -4.50 4.56
CA ASP A 133 12.74 -4.69 4.53
C ASP A 133 13.35 -4.18 5.85
N THR A 134 14.33 -4.92 6.37
CA THR A 134 15.00 -4.63 7.65
C THR A 134 16.24 -3.75 7.48
N ILE A 135 16.66 -3.47 6.25
CA ILE A 135 17.88 -2.71 5.92
C ILE A 135 17.68 -1.22 6.14
N VAL A 136 16.46 -0.72 6.00
CA VAL A 136 16.12 0.65 6.38
C VAL A 136 15.84 0.60 7.88
N ASP A 137 16.64 1.32 8.68
CA ASP A 137 16.57 1.40 10.16
C ASP A 137 15.23 1.94 10.72
N VAL A 138 14.20 2.00 9.88
CA VAL A 138 12.83 2.30 10.21
C VAL A 138 12.00 1.14 9.66
N PRO A 139 11.51 0.21 10.52
CA PRO A 139 10.43 -0.70 10.12
C PRO A 139 9.33 0.14 9.46
N CYS A 140 8.47 -0.37 8.56
CA CYS A 140 7.35 0.46 8.08
C CYS A 140 6.46 0.85 9.27
N LEU A 141 6.76 1.97 9.94
CA LEU A 141 6.19 2.35 11.20
C LEU A 141 4.84 2.99 10.85
N SER A 142 3.77 2.21 11.00
CA SER A 142 2.43 2.75 10.97
C SER A 142 2.20 3.51 12.27
N GLN A 143 2.08 4.84 12.19
CA GLN A 143 1.68 5.66 13.32
C GLN A 143 0.14 5.65 13.39
N ASN A 144 -0.39 5.11 14.50
CA ASN A 144 -1.81 5.06 14.88
C ASN A 144 -2.76 4.23 14.00
N SER A 145 -2.87 2.94 14.31
CA SER A 145 -3.96 2.07 13.86
C SER A 145 -5.18 2.22 14.77
N SER A 146 -6.19 2.99 14.36
CA SER A 146 -7.49 3.02 15.05
C SER A 146 -8.37 1.86 14.56
N VAL A 147 -8.29 0.75 15.28
CA VAL A 147 -9.20 -0.41 15.34
C VAL A 147 -9.75 -0.92 13.99
N ILE A 148 -9.06 -1.91 13.40
CA ILE A 148 -9.71 -2.88 12.50
C ILE A 148 -10.69 -3.69 13.36
N ARG A 149 -11.99 -3.45 13.21
CA ARG A 149 -13.03 -4.29 13.81
C ARG A 149 -13.47 -5.32 12.78
N TYR A 150 -13.26 -6.59 13.10
CA TYR A 150 -13.86 -7.75 12.44
C TYR A 150 -15.29 -7.96 12.95
#